data_AF-A0A9D6FUZ4-F1
#
_entry.id   AF-A0A9D6FUZ4-F1
#
_cell.length_a   1.000
_cell.length_b   1.000
_cell.length_c   1.000
_cell.angle_alpha   90.00
_cell.angle_beta   90.00
_cell.angle_gamma   90.00
#
_symmetry.space_group_name_H-M   'P 1'
#
loop_
_entity.id
_entity.type
_entity.pdbx_description
1 polymer ?
#
loop_
_entity_poly.entity_id
_entity_poly.type
_entity_poly.pdbx_seq_one_letter_code
_entity_poly.pdbx_strand_id
1 'polypeptide(L)'
;MPWPALCYILLAQAQQDSWRAVRETEHYVVKTTGTAEQAEALGKHMELVYRTYAALLNYQKPATRKFTIRLYKDHDEYAKHGAGGTALAHYNPGTKELVGSADPDGMWAIFAHEGMHQFIDMVMPDFQKGVRSGQVPTWYSEGIADCIGNSEVRDGKMFMCTMSGYIAKMRIIVIQTAVRENKVRPFRELLYLDQRRFYSENGRLNYATGWALTHFLMVYPKTEDPAKQIPGGKYKSKLVQFHNLLASGKKRDEAYAIAFGIARPSDWDVIDKQWREYVLSFPDPLAGTPLAGLAADIGNLDKTDGVYVGAIAEDAACFKAGLRPGDVILAVDGREVRHYGQLIPPLERKKAGETAAISVKRGGETVEIKVEWAGK
;
A
#
# COMPACT_ATOMS: atom_id res chain seq x y z
N MET A 1 -12.64 34.68 21.85
CA MET A 1 -11.25 34.95 21.42
C MET A 1 -10.36 34.96 22.67
N PRO A 2 -9.08 34.55 22.63
CA PRO A 2 -8.24 34.32 21.46
C PRO A 2 -7.53 32.95 21.38
N TRP A 3 -6.95 32.78 20.18
CA TRP A 3 -5.94 31.87 19.61
C TRP A 3 -4.73 31.45 20.50
N PRO A 4 -3.92 30.42 20.13
CA PRO A 4 -3.15 30.41 18.87
C PRO A 4 -3.15 29.10 18.04
N ALA A 5 -3.51 29.23 16.77
CA ALA A 5 -3.27 28.29 15.68
C ALA A 5 -2.05 28.71 14.83
N LEU A 6 -0.94 29.09 15.47
CA LEU A 6 0.21 29.72 14.78
C LEU A 6 1.52 28.93 14.77
N CYS A 7 1.59 27.72 15.34
CA CYS A 7 2.85 26.95 15.38
C CYS A 7 3.08 25.97 14.22
N TYR A 8 2.12 25.74 13.31
CA TYR A 8 2.32 24.77 12.21
C TYR A 8 2.67 25.38 10.85
N ILE A 9 2.56 26.72 10.68
CA ILE A 9 2.79 27.37 9.37
C ILE A 9 4.23 27.90 9.24
N LEU A 10 4.91 28.24 10.33
CA LEU A 10 6.21 28.93 10.26
C LEU A 10 7.44 28.02 10.07
N LEU A 11 7.37 26.73 10.40
CA LEU A 11 8.48 25.78 10.17
C LEU A 11 8.48 25.22 8.73
N ALA A 12 7.31 25.05 8.12
CA ALA A 12 7.18 24.58 6.74
C ALA A 12 7.69 25.61 5.71
N GLN A 13 7.60 26.90 6.04
CA GLN A 13 7.93 28.00 5.13
C GLN A 13 9.45 28.24 5.01
N ALA A 14 10.21 28.08 6.10
CA ALA A 14 11.67 28.24 6.08
C ALA A 14 12.40 27.09 5.35
N GLN A 15 11.81 25.88 5.32
CA GLN A 15 12.38 24.75 4.59
C GLN A 15 11.99 24.75 3.11
N GLN A 16 10.91 25.45 2.72
CA GLN A 16 10.50 25.61 1.31
C GLN A 16 11.60 26.24 0.44
N ASP A 17 12.46 27.07 1.02
CA ASP A 17 13.52 27.82 0.31
C ASP A 17 14.73 26.94 -0.12
N SER A 18 14.84 25.69 0.35
CA SER A 18 15.87 24.73 -0.11
C SER A 18 15.38 23.78 -1.22
N TRP A 19 14.08 23.73 -1.52
CA TRP A 19 13.49 22.86 -2.53
C TRP A 19 13.66 23.45 -3.93
N ARG A 20 14.82 23.27 -4.53
CA ARG A 20 15.01 23.55 -5.95
C ARG A 20 14.35 22.44 -6.77
N ALA A 21 13.75 22.78 -7.92
CA ALA A 21 13.38 21.77 -8.90
C ALA A 21 14.68 21.12 -9.40
N VAL A 22 14.85 19.84 -9.11
CA VAL A 22 16.09 19.11 -9.46
C VAL A 22 15.89 18.31 -10.75
N ARG A 23 14.65 17.86 -10.99
CA ARG A 23 14.30 17.15 -12.22
C ARG A 23 12.92 17.52 -12.70
N GLU A 24 12.81 17.82 -14.00
CA GLU A 24 11.54 17.84 -14.72
C GLU A 24 11.50 16.72 -15.75
N THR A 25 10.36 16.05 -15.82
CA THR A 25 10.02 15.08 -16.86
C THR A 25 8.83 15.61 -17.67
N GLU A 26 8.24 14.78 -18.53
CA GLU A 26 7.06 15.15 -19.32
C GLU A 26 5.89 15.52 -18.42
N HIS A 27 5.60 14.69 -17.42
CA HIS A 27 4.46 14.83 -16.53
C HIS A 27 4.82 15.29 -15.11
N TYR A 28 6.06 15.18 -14.66
CA TYR A 28 6.43 15.44 -13.26
C TYR A 28 7.46 16.55 -13.07
N VAL A 29 7.38 17.21 -11.91
CA VAL A 29 8.44 18.07 -11.35
C VAL A 29 8.85 17.47 -10.01
N VAL A 30 10.07 16.96 -9.93
CA VAL A 30 10.65 16.42 -8.69
C VAL A 30 11.51 17.49 -8.03
N LYS A 31 11.07 17.90 -6.84
CA LYS A 31 11.83 18.74 -5.92
C LYS A 31 12.40 17.83 -4.83
N THR A 32 13.68 17.97 -4.52
CA THR A 32 14.32 17.09 -3.52
C THR A 32 15.32 17.81 -2.63
N THR A 33 15.47 17.32 -1.40
CA THR A 33 16.59 17.62 -0.49
C THR A 33 17.74 16.62 -0.64
N GLY A 34 17.54 15.55 -1.42
CA GLY A 34 18.53 14.53 -1.75
C GLY A 34 19.33 14.84 -3.01
N THR A 35 19.79 13.79 -3.67
CA THR A 35 20.66 13.85 -4.84
C THR A 35 19.88 14.02 -6.15
N ALA A 36 20.55 14.52 -7.19
CA ALA A 36 19.95 14.62 -8.52
C ALA A 36 19.64 13.23 -9.12
N GLU A 37 20.45 12.24 -8.78
CA GLU A 37 20.28 10.84 -9.18
C GLU A 37 19.00 10.24 -8.59
N GLN A 38 18.70 10.50 -7.31
CA GLN A 38 17.44 10.11 -6.68
C GLN A 38 16.23 10.76 -7.38
N ALA A 39 16.31 12.06 -7.68
CA ALA A 39 15.25 12.77 -8.39
C ALA A 39 15.06 12.26 -9.83
N GLU A 40 16.14 11.96 -10.54
CA GLU A 40 16.13 11.38 -11.88
C GLU A 40 15.45 10.00 -11.89
N ALA A 41 15.86 9.13 -10.97
CA ALA A 41 15.35 7.77 -10.88
C ALA A 41 13.86 7.77 -10.52
N LEU A 42 13.43 8.60 -9.57
CA LEU A 42 12.03 8.77 -9.22
C LEU A 42 11.21 9.35 -10.37
N GLY A 43 11.70 10.39 -11.04
CA GLY A 43 11.03 10.97 -12.20
C GLY A 43 10.78 9.93 -13.29
N LYS A 44 11.79 9.12 -13.64
CA LYS A 44 11.67 8.04 -14.64
C LYS A 44 10.64 6.97 -14.23
N HIS A 45 10.66 6.55 -12.97
CA HIS A 45 9.69 5.58 -12.45
C HIS A 45 8.26 6.13 -12.53
N MET A 46 8.05 7.38 -12.13
CA MET A 46 6.72 7.99 -12.13
C MET A 46 6.17 8.22 -13.55
N GLU A 47 7.02 8.42 -14.55
CA GLU A 47 6.60 8.39 -15.96
C GLU A 47 6.08 7.00 -16.39
N LEU A 48 6.65 5.91 -15.86
CA LEU A 48 6.12 4.57 -16.09
C LEU A 48 4.77 4.37 -15.40
N VAL A 49 4.63 4.85 -14.16
CA VAL A 49 3.36 4.86 -13.41
C VAL A 49 2.27 5.58 -14.20
N TYR A 50 2.56 6.82 -14.65
CA TYR A 50 1.61 7.64 -15.42
C TYR A 50 1.17 6.93 -16.70
N ARG A 51 2.12 6.48 -17.53
CA ARG A 51 1.79 5.81 -18.81
C ARG A 51 0.97 4.55 -18.61
N THR A 52 1.30 3.76 -17.58
CA THR A 52 0.58 2.52 -17.27
C THR A 52 -0.85 2.81 -16.81
N TYR A 53 -1.05 3.82 -15.98
CA TYR A 53 -2.39 4.24 -15.56
C TYR A 53 -3.21 4.82 -16.71
N ALA A 54 -2.62 5.71 -17.49
CA ALA A 54 -3.29 6.29 -18.64
C ALA A 54 -3.76 5.20 -19.62
N ALA A 55 -2.90 4.20 -19.88
CA ALA A 55 -3.25 3.05 -20.71
C ALA A 55 -4.32 2.15 -20.07
N LEU A 56 -4.28 1.91 -18.76
CA LEU A 56 -5.28 1.10 -18.05
C LEU A 56 -6.68 1.72 -18.20
N LEU A 57 -6.78 3.03 -17.96
CA LEU A 57 -8.04 3.76 -17.90
C LEU A 57 -8.48 4.29 -19.26
N ASN A 58 -7.71 4.01 -20.32
CA ASN A 58 -7.89 4.62 -21.64
C ASN A 58 -8.00 6.15 -21.57
N TYR A 59 -7.18 6.75 -20.71
CA TYR A 59 -7.11 8.19 -20.53
C TYR A 59 -6.20 8.79 -21.59
N GLN A 60 -6.76 9.63 -22.46
CA GLN A 60 -6.05 10.21 -23.61
C GLN A 60 -5.87 11.74 -23.52
N LYS A 61 -6.42 12.39 -22.49
CA LYS A 61 -6.29 13.83 -22.34
C LYS A 61 -4.91 14.17 -21.77
N PRO A 62 -4.21 15.20 -22.26
CA PRO A 62 -2.95 15.61 -21.67
C PRO A 62 -3.17 16.15 -20.26
N ALA A 63 -2.21 15.93 -19.36
CA ALA A 63 -2.22 16.57 -18.05
C ALA A 63 -2.19 18.10 -18.24
N THR A 64 -3.08 18.82 -17.57
CA THR A 64 -3.18 20.29 -17.69
C THR A 64 -2.03 21.03 -17.00
N ARG A 65 -1.30 20.33 -16.13
CA ARG A 65 -0.09 20.78 -15.45
C ARG A 65 0.75 19.57 -15.05
N LYS A 66 2.04 19.78 -14.83
CA LYS A 66 2.92 18.76 -14.26
C LYS A 66 2.54 18.47 -12.80
N PHE A 67 2.66 17.20 -12.42
CA PHE A 67 2.51 16.72 -11.06
C PHE A 67 3.77 17.05 -10.24
N THR A 68 3.59 17.62 -9.06
CA THR A 68 4.73 17.93 -8.18
C THR A 68 5.00 16.78 -7.23
N ILE A 69 6.27 16.40 -7.11
CA ILE A 69 6.77 15.44 -6.14
C ILE A 69 7.78 16.14 -5.22
N ARG A 70 7.64 15.96 -3.90
CA ARG A 70 8.61 16.34 -2.89
C ARG A 70 9.27 15.09 -2.33
N LEU A 71 10.53 14.90 -2.71
CA LEU A 71 11.35 13.76 -2.29
C LEU A 71 12.36 14.20 -1.23
N TYR A 72 12.19 13.76 0.01
CA TYR A 72 13.22 13.89 1.04
C TYR A 72 14.36 12.90 0.78
N LYS A 73 15.58 13.26 1.19
CA LYS A 73 16.79 12.46 0.91
C LYS A 73 16.78 11.06 1.56
N ASP A 74 16.06 10.93 2.67
CA ASP A 74 15.91 9.72 3.47
C ASP A 74 14.65 9.78 4.35
N HIS A 75 14.32 8.66 4.99
CA HIS A 75 13.16 8.55 5.87
C HIS A 75 13.31 9.39 7.15
N ASP A 76 14.53 9.57 7.66
CA ASP A 76 14.80 10.37 8.87
C ASP A 76 14.40 11.84 8.68
N GLU A 77 14.73 12.42 7.52
CA GLU A 77 14.35 13.78 7.18
C GLU A 77 12.85 13.89 6.95
N TYR A 78 12.25 12.93 6.25
CA TYR A 78 10.80 12.89 6.03
C TYR A 78 10.03 12.77 7.34
N ALA A 79 10.46 11.94 8.29
CA ALA A 79 9.79 11.79 9.58
C ALA A 79 9.80 13.07 10.43
N LYS A 80 10.82 13.93 10.24
CA LYS A 80 10.95 15.22 10.96
C LYS A 80 10.12 16.35 10.33
N HIS A 81 9.91 16.30 9.02
CA HIS A 81 9.45 17.47 8.24
C HIS A 81 8.27 17.21 7.29
N GLY A 82 7.98 15.94 6.99
CA GLY A 82 6.88 15.51 6.12
C GLY A 82 5.59 15.24 6.90
N ALA A 83 4.84 14.22 6.48
CA ALA A 83 3.73 13.72 7.28
C ALA A 83 4.29 12.80 8.38
N GLY A 84 4.06 13.13 9.65
CA GLY A 84 4.42 12.23 10.74
C GLY A 84 3.76 10.85 10.58
N GLY A 85 4.48 9.76 10.89
CA GLY A 85 3.96 8.40 10.80
C GLY A 85 4.92 7.40 10.16
N THR A 86 4.40 6.26 9.70
CA THR A 86 5.14 5.12 9.12
C THR A 86 5.14 5.06 7.59
N ALA A 87 4.48 6.01 6.93
CA ALA A 87 4.26 5.96 5.48
C ALA A 87 5.47 6.53 4.74
N LEU A 88 6.11 5.77 3.84
CA LEU A 88 7.28 6.25 3.08
C LEU A 88 6.94 7.37 2.09
N ALA A 89 5.68 7.48 1.68
CA ALA A 89 5.12 8.59 0.93
C ALA A 89 3.63 8.75 1.22
N HIS A 90 3.06 9.89 0.86
CA HIS A 90 1.63 10.15 0.85
C HIS A 90 1.26 11.15 -0.24
N TYR A 91 0.06 11.04 -0.79
CA TYR A 91 -0.54 12.09 -1.58
C TYR A 91 -1.25 13.14 -0.71
N ASN A 92 -0.95 14.43 -0.92
CA ASN A 92 -1.64 15.52 -0.24
C ASN A 92 -2.71 16.15 -1.18
N PRO A 93 -4.01 15.93 -0.95
CA PRO A 93 -5.07 16.45 -1.83
C PRO A 93 -5.28 17.96 -1.72
N GLY A 94 -4.74 18.62 -0.70
CA GLY A 94 -4.81 20.08 -0.52
C GLY A 94 -3.77 20.80 -1.36
N THR A 95 -2.51 20.36 -1.30
CA THR A 95 -1.42 20.93 -2.12
C THR A 95 -1.35 20.30 -3.52
N LYS A 96 -1.97 19.14 -3.71
CA LYS A 96 -1.90 18.31 -4.93
C LYS A 96 -0.49 17.77 -5.19
N GLU A 97 0.32 17.68 -4.15
CA GLU A 97 1.71 17.21 -4.20
C GLU A 97 1.80 15.79 -3.64
N LEU A 98 2.68 14.98 -4.25
CA LEU A 98 3.09 13.70 -3.72
C LEU A 98 4.34 13.91 -2.88
N VAL A 99 4.35 13.46 -1.63
CA VAL A 99 5.43 13.78 -0.68
C VAL A 99 5.93 12.49 -0.05
N GLY A 100 7.24 12.25 -0.07
CA GLY A 100 7.81 11.03 0.51
C GLY A 100 9.32 11.07 0.64
N SER A 101 9.90 9.96 1.06
CA SER A 101 11.35 9.79 1.26
C SER A 101 11.96 8.87 0.21
N ALA A 102 13.22 9.13 -0.12
CA ALA A 102 14.00 8.16 -0.86
C ALA A 102 14.29 6.95 0.04
N ASP A 103 13.93 5.78 -0.46
CA ASP A 103 14.09 4.52 0.25
C ASP A 103 14.39 3.41 -0.78
N PRO A 104 15.46 2.62 -0.60
CA PRO A 104 15.88 1.65 -1.61
C PRO A 104 14.89 0.49 -1.78
N ASP A 105 14.11 0.16 -0.74
CA ASP A 105 13.35 -1.09 -0.66
C ASP A 105 11.86 -0.90 -0.98
N GLY A 106 11.26 0.19 -0.50
CA GLY A 106 9.82 0.42 -0.51
C GLY A 106 9.34 1.62 -1.33
N MET A 107 10.21 2.59 -1.65
CA MET A 107 9.74 3.84 -2.27
C MET A 107 9.03 3.58 -3.60
N TRP A 108 9.54 2.68 -4.45
CA TRP A 108 9.00 2.49 -5.80
C TRP A 108 7.53 2.05 -5.77
N ALA A 109 7.22 1.07 -4.94
CA ALA A 109 5.87 0.56 -4.77
C ALA A 109 4.93 1.59 -4.16
N ILE A 110 5.41 2.32 -3.15
CA ILE A 110 4.59 3.26 -2.39
C ILE A 110 4.34 4.54 -3.21
N PHE A 111 5.35 5.08 -3.89
CA PHE A 111 5.17 6.22 -4.79
C PHE A 111 4.26 5.87 -5.98
N ALA A 112 4.31 4.63 -6.47
CA ALA A 112 3.36 4.17 -7.50
C ALA A 112 1.92 4.08 -6.95
N HIS A 113 1.74 3.53 -5.74
CA HIS A 113 0.44 3.50 -5.04
C HIS A 113 -0.10 4.92 -4.83
N GLU A 114 0.65 5.82 -4.18
CA GLU A 114 0.21 7.18 -3.89
C GLU A 114 0.09 8.04 -5.16
N GLY A 115 0.92 7.75 -6.17
CA GLY A 115 0.84 8.34 -7.50
C GLY A 115 -0.49 8.06 -8.20
N MET A 116 -1.15 6.94 -7.90
CA MET A 116 -2.52 6.68 -8.33
C MET A 116 -3.46 7.77 -7.81
N HIS A 117 -3.45 8.01 -6.50
CA HIS A 117 -4.37 8.95 -5.86
C HIS A 117 -4.14 10.35 -6.41
N GLN A 118 -2.88 10.72 -6.65
CA GLN A 118 -2.50 11.96 -7.32
C GLN A 118 -3.04 12.03 -8.74
N PHE A 119 -2.79 10.99 -9.56
CA PHE A 119 -3.25 10.93 -10.95
C PHE A 119 -4.76 11.13 -11.02
N ILE A 120 -5.52 10.32 -10.26
CA ILE A 120 -6.97 10.38 -10.25
C ILE A 120 -7.48 11.74 -9.76
N ASP A 121 -6.94 12.31 -8.69
CA ASP A 121 -7.41 13.60 -8.19
C ASP A 121 -7.16 14.75 -9.19
N MET A 122 -6.10 14.67 -10.01
CA MET A 122 -5.87 15.68 -11.04
C MET A 122 -6.72 15.47 -12.30
N VAL A 123 -7.02 14.23 -12.66
CA VAL A 123 -7.81 13.93 -13.87
C VAL A 123 -9.31 13.83 -13.61
N MET A 124 -9.70 13.65 -12.33
CA MET A 124 -11.05 13.42 -11.82
C MET A 124 -11.23 14.09 -10.43
N PRO A 125 -11.39 15.42 -10.38
CA PRO A 125 -11.28 16.20 -9.15
C PRO A 125 -12.30 15.88 -8.05
N ASP A 126 -13.44 15.27 -8.38
CA ASP A 126 -14.46 14.85 -7.40
C ASP A 126 -14.25 13.42 -6.87
N PHE A 127 -13.28 12.67 -7.40
CA PHE A 127 -13.09 11.27 -7.03
C PHE A 127 -12.72 11.10 -5.55
N GLN A 128 -11.75 11.86 -5.05
CA GLN A 128 -11.32 11.80 -3.63
C GLN A 128 -12.42 12.28 -2.67
N LYS A 129 -13.23 13.25 -3.09
CA LYS A 129 -14.44 13.64 -2.36
C LYS A 129 -15.46 12.51 -2.36
N GLY A 130 -15.58 11.80 -3.47
CA GLY A 130 -16.39 10.60 -3.62
C GLY A 130 -15.96 9.45 -2.69
N VAL A 131 -14.66 9.25 -2.48
CA VAL A 131 -14.15 8.24 -1.53
C VAL A 131 -14.61 8.58 -0.12
N ARG A 132 -14.40 9.84 0.31
CA ARG A 132 -14.81 10.32 1.65
C ARG A 132 -16.32 10.23 1.89
N SER A 133 -17.14 10.43 0.85
CA SER A 133 -18.60 10.33 0.96
C SER A 133 -19.14 8.90 0.76
N GLY A 134 -18.27 7.94 0.42
CA GLY A 134 -18.65 6.56 0.07
C GLY A 134 -19.23 6.40 -1.34
N GLN A 135 -19.35 7.48 -2.13
CA GLN A 135 -19.77 7.43 -3.52
C GLN A 135 -18.76 6.68 -4.40
N VAL A 136 -17.46 6.80 -4.11
CA VAL A 136 -16.43 5.93 -4.66
C VAL A 136 -16.08 4.89 -3.59
N PRO A 137 -16.15 3.59 -3.89
CA PRO A 137 -15.82 2.57 -2.90
C PRO A 137 -14.34 2.61 -2.50
N THR A 138 -14.06 2.54 -1.20
CA THR A 138 -12.68 2.54 -0.68
C THR A 138 -11.90 1.31 -1.15
N TRP A 139 -12.53 0.13 -1.20
CA TRP A 139 -11.90 -1.10 -1.71
C TRP A 139 -11.36 -0.91 -3.12
N TYR A 140 -12.05 -0.11 -3.93
CA TYR A 140 -11.69 0.14 -5.31
C TYR A 140 -10.54 1.15 -5.39
N SER A 141 -10.66 2.27 -4.68
CA SER A 141 -9.61 3.29 -4.63
C SER A 141 -8.28 2.72 -4.13
N GLU A 142 -8.29 2.01 -3.00
CA GLU A 142 -7.07 1.41 -2.44
C GLU A 142 -6.62 0.19 -3.23
N GLY A 143 -7.55 -0.62 -3.73
CA GLY A 143 -7.23 -1.87 -4.42
C GLY A 143 -6.51 -1.65 -5.75
N ILE A 144 -6.91 -0.67 -6.55
CA ILE A 144 -6.23 -0.39 -7.82
C ILE A 144 -4.91 0.39 -7.62
N ALA A 145 -4.79 1.14 -6.52
CA ALA A 145 -3.53 1.72 -6.07
C ALA A 145 -2.54 0.64 -5.62
N ASP A 146 -2.98 -0.34 -4.80
CA ASP A 146 -2.18 -1.51 -4.42
C ASP A 146 -1.75 -2.30 -5.66
N CYS A 147 -2.61 -2.44 -6.68
CA CYS A 147 -2.28 -3.18 -7.90
C CYS A 147 -1.14 -2.55 -8.71
N ILE A 148 -1.08 -1.23 -8.85
CA ILE A 148 0.08 -0.59 -9.52
C ILE A 148 1.29 -0.50 -8.60
N GLY A 149 1.08 -0.27 -7.29
CA GLY A 149 2.16 -0.23 -6.32
C GLY A 149 2.89 -1.57 -6.29
N ASN A 150 2.14 -2.63 -6.56
CA ASN A 150 2.62 -3.98 -6.73
C ASN A 150 3.06 -4.29 -8.17
N SER A 151 3.86 -3.39 -8.75
CA SER A 151 4.41 -3.54 -10.09
C SER A 151 5.86 -3.98 -10.10
N GLU A 152 6.24 -4.65 -11.17
CA GLU A 152 7.62 -4.98 -11.50
C GLU A 152 8.04 -4.16 -12.73
N VAL A 153 9.27 -3.63 -12.72
CA VAL A 153 9.85 -2.98 -13.90
C VAL A 153 10.81 -3.95 -14.59
N ARG A 154 10.48 -4.34 -15.82
CA ARG A 154 11.31 -5.21 -16.68
C ARG A 154 11.60 -4.50 -17.99
N ASP A 155 12.86 -4.38 -18.36
CA ASP A 155 13.29 -3.73 -19.61
C ASP A 155 12.65 -2.35 -19.85
N GLY A 156 12.57 -1.53 -18.80
CA GLY A 156 11.98 -0.19 -18.85
C GLY A 156 10.45 -0.15 -19.03
N LYS A 157 9.76 -1.27 -18.79
CA LYS A 157 8.30 -1.40 -18.85
C LYS A 157 7.75 -1.81 -17.48
N MET A 158 6.60 -1.27 -17.12
CA MET A 158 5.95 -1.54 -15.84
C MET A 158 4.87 -2.60 -16.01
N PHE A 159 4.99 -3.68 -15.25
CA PHE A 159 4.04 -4.78 -15.22
C PHE A 159 3.28 -4.71 -13.90
N MET A 160 1.98 -4.42 -13.97
CA MET A 160 1.17 -4.20 -12.77
C MET A 160 0.56 -5.48 -12.22
N CYS A 161 0.15 -5.45 -10.95
CA CYS A 161 -0.54 -6.53 -10.25
C CYS A 161 0.27 -7.84 -10.21
N THR A 162 1.58 -7.76 -9.95
CA THR A 162 2.49 -8.94 -9.95
C THR A 162 2.47 -9.69 -8.63
N MET A 163 2.37 -11.02 -8.62
CA MET A 163 2.21 -11.75 -7.34
C MET A 163 3.48 -11.71 -6.46
N SER A 164 4.64 -11.42 -7.06
CA SER A 164 5.94 -11.28 -6.40
C SER A 164 6.22 -9.90 -5.81
N GLY A 165 5.35 -8.91 -6.09
CA GLY A 165 5.57 -7.53 -5.66
C GLY A 165 5.47 -7.34 -4.14
N TYR A 166 6.04 -6.23 -3.68
CA TYR A 166 6.21 -5.91 -2.26
C TYR A 166 4.89 -5.95 -1.47
N ILE A 167 3.83 -5.34 -2.03
CA ILE A 167 2.52 -5.26 -1.39
C ILE A 167 1.83 -6.64 -1.40
N ALA A 168 1.85 -7.36 -2.53
CA ALA A 168 1.17 -8.64 -2.68
C ALA A 168 1.65 -9.69 -1.67
N LYS A 169 2.96 -9.82 -1.46
CA LYS A 169 3.52 -10.79 -0.49
C LYS A 169 2.87 -10.68 0.88
N MET A 170 2.62 -9.46 1.36
CA MET A 170 1.95 -9.21 2.64
C MET A 170 0.44 -9.46 2.58
N ARG A 171 -0.22 -9.16 1.45
CA ARG A 171 -1.67 -9.34 1.29
C ARG A 171 -2.07 -10.82 1.14
N ILE A 172 -1.30 -11.61 0.38
CA ILE A 172 -1.63 -13.00 0.04
C ILE A 172 -1.83 -13.84 1.30
N ILE A 173 -0.88 -13.79 2.25
CA ILE A 173 -0.97 -14.55 3.50
C ILE A 173 -2.25 -14.18 4.27
N VAL A 174 -2.52 -12.88 4.40
CA VAL A 174 -3.68 -12.38 5.16
C VAL A 174 -4.98 -12.84 4.52
N ILE A 175 -5.13 -12.65 3.21
CA ILE A 175 -6.40 -12.92 2.53
C ILE A 175 -6.65 -14.41 2.34
N GLN A 176 -5.62 -15.20 2.03
CA GLN A 176 -5.78 -16.66 1.93
C GLN A 176 -6.20 -17.27 3.26
N THR A 177 -5.55 -16.89 4.37
CA THR A 177 -5.93 -17.40 5.69
C THR A 177 -7.34 -16.95 6.05
N ALA A 178 -7.69 -15.68 5.84
CA ALA A 178 -9.03 -15.20 6.13
C ALA A 178 -10.12 -15.91 5.30
N VAL A 179 -9.85 -16.26 4.03
CA VAL A 179 -10.78 -17.05 3.21
C VAL A 179 -10.91 -18.49 3.74
N ARG A 180 -9.79 -19.16 4.07
CA ARG A 180 -9.79 -20.53 4.61
C ARG A 180 -10.55 -20.63 5.94
N GLU A 181 -10.41 -19.64 6.79
CA GLU A 181 -11.04 -19.58 8.11
C GLU A 181 -12.44 -18.93 8.10
N ASN A 182 -12.94 -18.56 6.92
CA ASN A 182 -14.21 -17.85 6.74
C ASN A 182 -14.32 -16.56 7.59
N LYS A 183 -13.21 -15.84 7.72
CA LYS A 183 -13.09 -14.55 8.45
C LYS A 183 -13.20 -13.32 7.56
N VAL A 184 -13.27 -13.48 6.24
CA VAL A 184 -13.56 -12.36 5.34
C VAL A 184 -14.99 -11.88 5.59
N ARG A 185 -15.17 -10.56 5.68
CA ARG A 185 -16.50 -9.93 5.76
C ARG A 185 -17.42 -10.45 4.66
N PRO A 186 -18.75 -10.45 4.89
CA PRO A 186 -19.70 -10.66 3.81
C PRO A 186 -19.38 -9.73 2.64
N PHE A 187 -19.35 -10.27 1.42
CA PHE A 187 -18.89 -9.54 0.23
C PHE A 187 -19.64 -8.22 0.03
N ARG A 188 -20.95 -8.22 0.31
CA ARG A 188 -21.78 -7.00 0.28
C ARG A 188 -21.31 -5.93 1.27
N GLU A 189 -20.87 -6.30 2.46
CA GLU A 189 -20.38 -5.32 3.43
C GLU A 189 -19.10 -4.65 2.91
N LEU A 190 -18.17 -5.43 2.35
CA LEU A 190 -16.93 -4.91 1.75
C LEU A 190 -17.23 -3.88 0.63
N LEU A 191 -18.17 -4.19 -0.26
CA LEU A 191 -18.50 -3.34 -1.41
C LEU A 191 -19.05 -1.95 -1.00
N TYR A 192 -19.56 -1.84 0.22
CA TYR A 192 -20.21 -0.65 0.77
C TYR A 192 -19.48 -0.08 1.99
N LEU A 193 -18.34 -0.67 2.37
CA LEU A 193 -17.55 -0.25 3.53
C LEU A 193 -17.02 1.17 3.30
N ASP A 194 -17.43 2.10 4.16
CA ASP A 194 -16.95 3.49 4.09
C ASP A 194 -15.47 3.59 4.45
N GLN A 195 -14.86 4.70 4.06
CA GLN A 195 -13.42 4.92 4.21
C GLN A 195 -12.94 4.81 5.66
N ARG A 196 -13.70 5.38 6.61
CA ARG A 196 -13.30 5.36 8.03
C ARG A 196 -13.24 3.93 8.54
N ARG A 197 -14.31 3.16 8.32
CA ARG A 197 -14.39 1.76 8.73
C ARG A 197 -13.38 0.88 8.01
N PHE A 198 -13.15 1.13 6.71
CA PHE A 198 -12.14 0.43 5.93
C PHE A 198 -10.74 0.56 6.55
N TYR A 199 -10.38 1.74 7.07
CA TYR A 199 -9.09 1.94 7.72
C TYR A 199 -9.06 1.45 9.19
N SER A 200 -10.13 1.65 9.95
CA SER A 200 -10.10 1.40 11.40
C SER A 200 -10.47 -0.02 11.82
N GLU A 201 -11.38 -0.67 11.11
CA GLU A 201 -11.87 -2.00 11.48
C GLU A 201 -11.05 -3.06 10.75
N ASN A 202 -10.01 -3.61 11.38
CA ASN A 202 -9.15 -4.63 10.75
C ASN A 202 -8.64 -4.17 9.35
N GLY A 203 -8.03 -2.98 9.32
CA GLY A 203 -7.54 -2.36 8.09
C GLY A 203 -6.63 -3.29 7.29
N ARG A 204 -5.77 -4.07 7.96
CA ARG A 204 -4.89 -5.05 7.31
C ARG A 204 -5.67 -6.03 6.43
N LEU A 205 -6.76 -6.61 6.95
CA LEU A 205 -7.62 -7.50 6.17
C LEU A 205 -8.41 -6.74 5.11
N ASN A 206 -8.94 -5.55 5.41
CA ASN A 206 -9.72 -4.77 4.43
C ASN A 206 -8.89 -4.40 3.20
N TYR A 207 -7.66 -3.94 3.41
CA TYR A 207 -6.72 -3.70 2.31
C TYR A 207 -6.38 -4.98 1.55
N ALA A 208 -6.09 -6.09 2.26
CA ALA A 208 -5.83 -7.37 1.60
C ALA A 208 -7.02 -7.85 0.76
N THR A 209 -8.25 -7.60 1.24
CA THR A 209 -9.49 -7.93 0.55
C THR A 209 -9.71 -7.02 -0.67
N GLY A 210 -9.51 -5.71 -0.53
CA GLY A 210 -9.63 -4.74 -1.62
C GLY A 210 -8.60 -4.96 -2.73
N TRP A 211 -7.35 -5.25 -2.37
CA TRP A 211 -6.32 -5.69 -3.30
C TRP A 211 -6.73 -6.99 -4.00
N ALA A 212 -7.11 -8.02 -3.26
CA ALA A 212 -7.43 -9.33 -3.85
C ALA A 212 -8.65 -9.26 -4.79
N LEU A 213 -9.67 -8.47 -4.45
CA LEU A 213 -10.82 -8.21 -5.32
C LEU A 213 -10.38 -7.49 -6.60
N THR A 214 -9.55 -6.46 -6.49
CA THR A 214 -9.06 -5.73 -7.67
C THR A 214 -8.18 -6.61 -8.54
N HIS A 215 -7.30 -7.39 -7.93
CA HIS A 215 -6.45 -8.38 -8.59
C HIS A 215 -7.28 -9.43 -9.34
N PHE A 216 -8.33 -9.96 -8.72
CA PHE A 216 -9.29 -10.83 -9.38
C PHE A 216 -9.94 -10.17 -10.60
N LEU A 217 -10.41 -8.93 -10.45
CA LEU A 217 -11.05 -8.22 -11.57
C LEU A 217 -10.08 -7.95 -12.73
N MET A 218 -8.79 -7.80 -12.44
CA MET A 218 -7.75 -7.51 -13.44
C MET A 218 -7.19 -8.75 -14.14
N VAL A 219 -7.00 -9.86 -13.42
CA VAL A 219 -6.12 -10.97 -13.87
C VAL A 219 -6.88 -12.28 -14.11
N TYR A 220 -7.99 -12.52 -13.38
CA TYR A 220 -8.78 -13.75 -13.47
C TYR A 220 -9.11 -14.11 -14.93
N PRO A 221 -9.01 -15.40 -15.36
CA PRO A 221 -8.88 -16.60 -14.53
C PRO A 221 -7.47 -17.02 -14.14
N LYS A 222 -6.45 -16.31 -14.62
CA LYS A 222 -5.06 -16.56 -14.21
C LYS A 222 -4.77 -15.81 -12.92
N THR A 223 -3.75 -16.26 -12.19
CA THR A 223 -3.20 -15.54 -11.02
C THR A 223 -2.06 -14.60 -11.41
N GLU A 224 -1.57 -14.67 -12.65
CA GLU A 224 -0.57 -13.73 -13.20
C GLU A 224 -0.60 -13.75 -14.74
N ASP A 225 -0.17 -12.65 -15.38
CA ASP A 225 0.01 -12.57 -16.84
C ASP A 225 1.35 -11.87 -17.17
N PRO A 226 2.49 -12.58 -17.04
CA PRO A 226 3.82 -11.96 -17.11
C PRO A 226 4.15 -11.40 -18.50
N ALA A 227 3.37 -11.74 -19.54
CA ALA A 227 3.55 -11.26 -20.90
C ALA A 227 2.94 -9.87 -21.15
N LYS A 228 2.07 -9.37 -20.26
CA LYS A 228 1.36 -8.10 -20.45
C LYS A 228 1.64 -7.13 -19.31
N GLN A 229 1.99 -5.89 -19.67
CA GLN A 229 2.16 -4.80 -18.70
C GLN A 229 0.88 -4.57 -17.87
N ILE A 230 -0.26 -4.61 -18.54
CA ILE A 230 -1.59 -4.49 -17.94
C ILE A 230 -2.32 -5.81 -18.16
N PRO A 231 -2.68 -6.55 -17.09
CA PRO A 231 -3.40 -7.80 -17.21
C PRO A 231 -4.67 -7.68 -18.05
N GLY A 232 -4.90 -8.69 -18.89
CA GLY A 232 -6.05 -8.78 -19.78
C GLY A 232 -7.14 -9.73 -19.28
N GLY A 233 -7.36 -9.80 -17.96
CA GLY A 233 -8.29 -10.72 -17.34
C GLY A 233 -9.75 -10.48 -17.77
N LYS A 234 -10.58 -11.49 -17.54
CA LYS A 234 -12.00 -11.58 -17.92
C LYS A 234 -12.82 -10.36 -17.50
N TYR A 235 -12.54 -9.81 -16.32
CA TYR A 235 -13.33 -8.73 -15.73
C TYR A 235 -12.69 -7.34 -15.88
N LYS A 236 -11.52 -7.24 -16.52
CA LYS A 236 -10.77 -5.99 -16.64
C LYS A 236 -11.57 -4.88 -17.31
N SER A 237 -12.27 -5.19 -18.41
CA SER A 237 -13.11 -4.21 -19.11
C SER A 237 -14.26 -3.69 -18.24
N LYS A 238 -14.83 -4.54 -17.36
CA LYS A 238 -15.87 -4.14 -16.40
C LYS A 238 -15.31 -3.22 -15.33
N LEU A 239 -14.11 -3.49 -14.82
CA LEU A 239 -13.46 -2.60 -13.84
C LEU A 239 -13.17 -1.22 -14.46
N VAL A 240 -12.67 -1.17 -15.69
CA VAL A 240 -12.45 0.10 -16.42
C VAL A 240 -13.77 0.81 -16.69
N GLN A 241 -14.84 0.08 -17.06
CA GLN A 241 -16.16 0.66 -17.20
C GLN A 241 -16.66 1.25 -15.87
N PHE A 242 -16.52 0.51 -14.76
CA PHE A 242 -16.87 0.97 -13.43
C PHE A 242 -16.13 2.26 -13.04
N HIS A 243 -14.82 2.31 -13.28
CA HIS A 243 -14.01 3.52 -13.12
C HIS A 243 -14.63 4.71 -13.86
N ASN A 244 -14.89 4.54 -15.16
CA ASN A 244 -15.35 5.61 -16.03
C ASN A 244 -16.76 6.11 -15.65
N LEU A 245 -17.63 5.21 -15.18
CA LEU A 245 -18.96 5.57 -14.69
C LEU A 245 -18.85 6.42 -13.40
N LEU A 246 -18.00 6.03 -12.46
CA LEU A 246 -17.76 6.83 -11.25
C LEU A 246 -17.14 8.19 -11.59
N ALA A 247 -16.16 8.21 -12.50
CA ALA A 247 -15.50 9.40 -12.99
C ALA A 247 -16.46 10.39 -13.66
N SER A 248 -17.51 9.89 -14.33
CA SER A 248 -18.55 10.72 -14.93
C SER A 248 -19.63 11.18 -13.93
N GLY A 249 -19.46 10.89 -12.64
CA GLY A 249 -20.40 11.27 -11.57
C GLY A 249 -21.61 10.35 -11.43
N LYS A 250 -21.65 9.17 -12.05
CA LYS A 250 -22.76 8.23 -11.84
C LYS A 250 -22.75 7.69 -10.42
N LYS A 251 -23.94 7.49 -9.87
CA LYS A 251 -24.12 6.93 -8.52
C LYS A 251 -23.50 5.53 -8.42
N ARG A 252 -22.93 5.20 -7.26
CA ARG A 252 -22.22 3.93 -7.02
C ARG A 252 -23.04 2.70 -7.43
N ASP A 253 -24.31 2.66 -7.03
CA ASP A 253 -25.18 1.51 -7.31
C ASP A 253 -25.52 1.38 -8.80
N GLU A 254 -25.72 2.50 -9.49
CA GLU A 254 -25.88 2.51 -10.95
C GLU A 254 -24.60 2.04 -11.64
N ALA A 255 -23.43 2.47 -11.16
CA ALA A 255 -22.14 2.05 -11.71
C ALA A 255 -21.92 0.54 -11.54
N TYR A 256 -22.28 -0.03 -10.38
CA TYR A 256 -22.26 -1.47 -10.16
C TYR A 256 -23.20 -2.22 -11.11
N ALA A 257 -24.44 -1.75 -11.23
CA ALA A 257 -25.44 -2.36 -12.08
C ALA A 257 -25.00 -2.41 -13.55
N ILE A 258 -24.49 -1.30 -14.07
CA ILE A 258 -24.05 -1.21 -15.47
C ILE A 258 -22.78 -2.02 -15.73
N ALA A 259 -21.74 -1.85 -14.91
CA ALA A 259 -20.44 -2.46 -15.17
C ALA A 259 -20.44 -3.97 -14.93
N PHE A 260 -21.01 -4.39 -13.81
CA PHE A 260 -20.95 -5.78 -13.36
C PHE A 260 -22.24 -6.56 -13.66
N GLY A 261 -23.31 -5.90 -14.09
CA GLY A 261 -24.60 -6.55 -14.36
C GLY A 261 -25.34 -6.89 -13.06
N ILE A 262 -25.14 -6.11 -12.01
CA ILE A 262 -25.68 -6.39 -10.68
C ILE A 262 -27.00 -5.64 -10.49
N ALA A 263 -28.11 -6.36 -10.67
CA ALA A 263 -29.45 -5.80 -10.48
C ALA A 263 -29.97 -6.05 -9.06
N ARG A 264 -29.50 -7.11 -8.39
CA ARG A 264 -29.91 -7.52 -7.04
C ARG A 264 -28.70 -7.96 -6.22
N PRO A 265 -28.76 -7.88 -4.88
CA PRO A 265 -27.64 -8.26 -4.02
C PRO A 265 -27.10 -9.68 -4.26
N SER A 266 -27.96 -10.66 -4.57
CA SER A 266 -27.58 -12.05 -4.84
C SER A 266 -26.74 -12.23 -6.10
N ASP A 267 -26.74 -11.26 -7.03
CA ASP A 267 -25.94 -11.35 -8.25
C ASP A 267 -24.44 -11.29 -7.93
N TRP A 268 -24.08 -10.74 -6.77
CA TRP A 268 -22.71 -10.76 -6.26
C TRP A 268 -22.25 -12.13 -5.76
N ASP A 269 -23.15 -13.05 -5.42
CA ASP A 269 -22.78 -14.35 -4.83
C ASP A 269 -21.95 -15.20 -5.81
N VAL A 270 -22.22 -15.07 -7.12
CA VAL A 270 -21.46 -15.73 -8.18
C VAL A 270 -20.02 -15.18 -8.24
N ILE A 271 -19.87 -13.86 -8.10
CA ILE A 271 -18.57 -13.20 -8.10
C ILE A 271 -17.81 -13.52 -6.81
N ASP A 272 -18.47 -13.51 -5.65
CA ASP A 272 -17.86 -13.85 -4.36
C ASP A 272 -17.33 -15.30 -4.37
N LYS A 273 -18.13 -16.26 -4.86
CA LYS A 273 -17.68 -17.65 -4.98
C LYS A 273 -16.43 -17.79 -5.85
N GLN A 274 -16.44 -17.20 -7.04
CA GLN A 274 -15.29 -17.22 -7.95
C GLN A 274 -14.08 -16.51 -7.35
N TRP A 275 -14.29 -15.40 -6.65
CA TRP A 275 -13.24 -14.64 -5.99
C TRP A 275 -12.59 -15.42 -4.85
N ARG A 276 -13.39 -16.13 -4.02
CA ARG A 276 -12.86 -17.01 -2.96
C ARG A 276 -12.05 -18.16 -3.53
N GLU A 277 -12.56 -18.85 -4.54
CA GLU A 277 -11.83 -19.91 -5.25
C GLU A 277 -10.52 -19.37 -5.86
N TYR A 278 -10.58 -18.18 -6.44
CA TYR A 278 -9.42 -17.49 -6.99
C TYR A 278 -8.35 -17.15 -5.95
N VAL A 279 -8.74 -16.59 -4.79
CA VAL A 279 -7.81 -16.31 -3.69
C VAL A 279 -7.11 -17.59 -3.22
N LEU A 280 -7.86 -18.70 -3.10
CA LEU A 280 -7.30 -19.99 -2.70
C LEU A 280 -6.39 -20.61 -3.77
N SER A 281 -6.46 -20.13 -5.02
CA SER A 281 -5.58 -20.57 -6.11
C SER A 281 -4.23 -19.84 -6.15
N PHE A 282 -4.02 -18.79 -5.34
CA PHE A 282 -2.70 -18.16 -5.28
C PHE A 282 -1.63 -19.16 -4.79
N PRO A 283 -0.37 -19.03 -5.25
CA PRO A 283 0.73 -19.83 -4.73
C PRO A 283 0.75 -19.76 -3.21
N ASP A 284 0.91 -20.91 -2.55
CA ASP A 284 0.94 -20.96 -1.09
C ASP A 284 2.18 -20.21 -0.59
N PRO A 285 2.02 -19.05 0.07
CA PRO A 285 3.15 -18.28 0.58
C PRO A 285 3.85 -19.01 1.74
N LEU A 286 3.29 -20.12 2.23
CA LEU A 286 3.77 -20.89 3.37
C LEU A 286 4.18 -22.32 3.00
N ALA A 287 4.31 -22.64 1.71
CA ALA A 287 4.80 -23.95 1.29
C ALA A 287 6.16 -24.24 1.95
N GLY A 288 6.18 -25.17 2.92
CA GLY A 288 7.35 -25.53 3.73
C GLY A 288 7.38 -24.99 5.17
N THR A 289 6.39 -24.20 5.60
CA THR A 289 6.32 -23.58 6.94
C THR A 289 5.12 -24.12 7.75
N PRO A 290 5.30 -24.60 9.01
CA PRO A 290 4.18 -25.15 9.79
C PRO A 290 3.08 -24.12 10.10
N LEU A 291 1.86 -24.37 9.61
CA LEU A 291 0.69 -23.47 9.68
C LEU A 291 0.14 -23.22 11.09
N ALA A 292 0.39 -24.12 12.05
CA ALA A 292 -0.27 -24.10 13.36
C ALA A 292 0.05 -22.86 14.22
N GLY A 293 1.23 -22.26 14.05
CA GLY A 293 1.60 -21.01 14.74
C GLY A 293 1.01 -19.75 14.11
N LEU A 294 0.82 -19.76 12.78
CA LEU A 294 0.39 -18.58 12.01
C LEU A 294 -1.12 -18.31 12.13
N ALA A 295 -1.92 -19.37 12.21
CA ALA A 295 -3.39 -19.29 12.33
C ALA A 295 -3.83 -18.64 13.66
N ALA A 296 -3.08 -18.87 14.74
CA ALA A 296 -3.36 -18.28 16.06
C ALA A 296 -3.16 -16.75 16.06
N ASP A 297 -2.15 -16.23 15.34
CA ASP A 297 -1.88 -14.79 15.28
C ASP A 297 -2.71 -14.05 14.22
N ILE A 298 -3.18 -14.75 13.19
CA ILE A 298 -4.19 -14.24 12.24
C ILE A 298 -5.61 -14.25 12.86
N GLY A 299 -5.82 -14.98 13.96
CA GLY A 299 -7.04 -14.91 14.77
C GLY A 299 -7.22 -13.63 15.58
N ASN A 300 -6.14 -12.87 15.81
CA ASN A 300 -6.14 -11.66 16.66
C ASN A 300 -6.21 -10.34 15.86
N LEU A 301 -6.69 -10.39 14.61
CA LEU A 301 -6.67 -9.27 13.66
C LEU A 301 -7.50 -8.02 14.04
N ASP A 302 -8.22 -8.03 15.16
CA ASP A 302 -8.95 -6.85 15.60
C ASP A 302 -8.08 -5.81 16.34
N LYS A 303 -6.92 -6.21 16.87
CA LYS A 303 -5.90 -5.31 17.44
C LYS A 303 -4.56 -6.05 17.42
N THR A 304 -3.68 -5.76 16.47
CA THR A 304 -2.30 -6.25 16.61
C THR A 304 -1.58 -5.33 17.58
N ASP A 305 -1.33 -5.82 18.80
CA ASP A 305 -0.50 -5.17 19.83
C ASP A 305 1.00 -5.17 19.45
N GLY A 306 1.35 -5.18 18.15
CA GLY A 306 2.72 -5.36 17.68
C GLY A 306 2.97 -5.42 16.17
N VAL A 307 4.25 -5.60 15.81
CA VAL A 307 4.79 -5.61 14.43
C VAL A 307 5.08 -7.02 13.96
N TYR A 308 4.40 -7.46 12.90
CA TYR A 308 4.55 -8.81 12.36
C TYR A 308 5.84 -8.99 11.54
N VAL A 309 6.60 -10.04 11.87
CA VAL A 309 7.81 -10.45 11.14
C VAL A 309 7.40 -11.37 9.98
N GLY A 310 7.29 -10.81 8.78
CA GLY A 310 6.85 -11.54 7.60
C GLY A 310 7.91 -12.42 6.96
N ALA A 311 9.15 -11.97 6.94
CA ALA A 311 10.29 -12.69 6.41
C ALA A 311 11.57 -12.15 7.05
N ILE A 312 12.61 -12.97 7.06
CA ILE A 312 13.93 -12.64 7.61
C ILE A 312 14.98 -13.44 6.84
N ALA A 313 16.10 -12.80 6.48
CA ALA A 313 17.19 -13.48 5.81
C ALA A 313 17.92 -14.42 6.80
N GLU A 314 18.25 -15.64 6.39
CA GLU A 314 18.83 -16.67 7.26
C GLU A 314 20.23 -16.28 7.79
N ASP A 315 20.94 -15.42 7.07
CA ASP A 315 22.25 -14.89 7.44
C ASP A 315 22.19 -13.63 8.32
N ALA A 316 21.00 -13.05 8.52
CA ALA A 316 20.81 -11.84 9.31
C ALA A 316 21.09 -12.05 10.81
N ALA A 317 21.60 -11.02 11.48
CA ALA A 317 21.90 -11.05 12.92
C ALA A 317 20.66 -11.40 13.77
N CYS A 318 19.49 -10.86 13.41
CA CYS A 318 18.22 -11.17 14.06
C CYS A 318 17.80 -12.64 13.88
N PHE A 319 18.11 -13.28 12.75
CA PHE A 319 17.80 -14.70 12.54
C PHE A 319 18.70 -15.57 13.42
N LYS A 320 20.00 -15.29 13.43
CA LYS A 320 20.98 -15.97 14.28
C LYS A 320 20.66 -15.81 15.77
N ALA A 321 20.16 -14.65 16.16
CA ALA A 321 19.71 -14.35 17.52
C ALA A 321 18.41 -15.06 17.93
N GLY A 322 17.68 -15.66 16.99
CA GLY A 322 16.50 -16.46 17.29
C GLY A 322 15.16 -15.85 16.86
N LEU A 323 15.15 -14.68 16.19
CA LEU A 323 13.94 -14.11 15.58
C LEU A 323 13.50 -14.98 14.39
N ARG A 324 12.20 -15.20 14.22
CA ARG A 324 11.66 -16.10 13.19
C ARG A 324 10.51 -15.44 12.43
N PRO A 325 10.30 -15.82 11.14
CA PRO A 325 9.05 -15.49 10.47
C PRO A 325 7.85 -15.99 11.30
N GLY A 326 6.81 -15.17 11.38
CA GLY A 326 5.63 -15.46 12.20
C GLY A 326 5.65 -14.81 13.59
N ASP A 327 6.79 -14.29 14.05
CA ASP A 327 6.84 -13.52 15.30
C ASP A 327 6.04 -12.21 15.19
N VAL A 328 5.47 -11.74 16.30
CA VAL A 328 4.92 -10.37 16.43
C VAL A 328 5.74 -9.61 17.46
N ILE A 329 6.51 -8.62 17.04
CA ILE A 329 7.31 -7.78 17.94
C ILE A 329 6.38 -6.88 18.74
N LEU A 330 6.43 -7.04 20.07
CA LEU A 330 5.63 -6.29 21.04
C LEU A 330 6.41 -5.15 21.68
N ALA A 331 7.74 -5.28 21.78
CA ALA A 331 8.59 -4.25 22.39
C ALA A 331 10.06 -4.35 21.95
N VAL A 332 10.78 -3.23 22.04
CA VAL A 332 12.24 -3.17 21.94
C VAL A 332 12.81 -2.40 23.12
N ASP A 333 13.76 -3.00 23.84
CA ASP A 333 14.37 -2.50 25.08
C ASP A 333 13.31 -2.06 26.10
N GLY A 334 12.27 -2.89 26.26
CA GLY A 334 11.14 -2.62 27.16
C GLY A 334 10.19 -1.52 26.70
N ARG A 335 10.41 -0.91 25.52
CA ARG A 335 9.48 0.07 24.94
C ARG A 335 8.48 -0.63 24.04
N GLU A 336 7.21 -0.47 24.34
CA GLU A 336 6.11 -1.05 23.55
C GLU A 336 6.18 -0.58 22.08
N VAL A 337 6.02 -1.54 21.18
CA VAL A 337 6.01 -1.38 19.74
C VAL A 337 4.70 -1.95 19.25
N ARG A 338 3.78 -1.10 18.81
CA ARG A 338 2.46 -1.46 18.27
C ARG A 338 2.42 -1.45 16.74
N HIS A 339 3.36 -0.76 16.11
CA HIS A 339 3.46 -0.63 14.66
C HIS A 339 4.90 -0.34 14.22
N TYR A 340 5.21 -0.57 12.93
CA TYR A 340 6.59 -0.66 12.42
C TYR A 340 7.45 0.57 12.72
N GLY A 341 6.90 1.79 12.62
CA GLY A 341 7.68 3.01 12.93
C GLY A 341 8.05 3.20 14.41
N GLN A 342 7.51 2.41 15.34
CA GLN A 342 7.99 2.38 16.73
C GLN A 342 9.17 1.43 16.90
N LEU A 343 9.37 0.50 15.98
CA LEU A 343 10.44 -0.50 16.01
C LEU A 343 11.80 0.11 15.65
N ILE A 344 11.83 0.97 14.64
CA ILE A 344 13.05 1.46 14.00
C ILE A 344 13.84 2.45 14.88
N PRO A 345 13.23 3.50 15.47
CA PRO A 345 14.00 4.50 16.22
C PRO A 345 14.79 3.97 17.44
N PRO A 346 14.29 2.98 18.21
CA PRO A 346 15.09 2.32 19.25
C PRO A 346 16.32 1.58 18.73
N LEU A 347 16.22 0.94 17.56
CA LEU A 347 17.30 0.16 16.96
C LEU A 347 18.35 1.06 16.30
N GLU A 348 17.95 2.13 15.62
CA GLU A 348 18.87 3.08 14.97
C GLU A 348 19.74 3.87 15.95
N ARG A 349 19.29 4.02 17.19
CA ARG A 349 20.10 4.64 18.25
C ARG A 349 21.21 3.71 18.75
N LYS A 350 21.20 2.43 18.37
CA LYS A 350 22.21 1.47 18.81
C LYS A 350 23.49 1.60 18.01
N LYS A 351 24.61 1.49 18.72
CA LYS A 351 25.94 1.40 18.12
C LYS A 351 26.24 -0.05 17.75
N ALA A 352 27.17 -0.23 16.81
CA ALA A 352 27.67 -1.57 16.48
C ALA A 352 28.18 -2.26 17.77
N GLY A 353 27.81 -3.53 17.95
CA GLY A 353 28.11 -4.32 19.15
C GLY A 353 27.11 -4.16 20.31
N GLU A 354 26.16 -3.22 20.25
CA GLU A 354 25.13 -3.10 21.29
C GLU A 354 24.02 -4.12 21.09
N THR A 355 23.46 -4.66 22.17
CA THR A 355 22.36 -5.63 22.11
C THR A 355 21.00 -4.96 22.23
N ALA A 356 20.04 -5.35 21.39
CA ALA A 356 18.63 -5.03 21.48
C ALA A 356 17.85 -6.17 22.15
N ALA A 357 17.08 -5.87 23.18
CA ALA A 357 16.12 -6.82 23.75
C ALA A 357 14.78 -6.67 23.01
N ILE A 358 14.41 -7.65 22.20
CA ILE A 358 13.19 -7.65 21.40
C ILE A 358 12.19 -8.62 22.04
N SER A 359 11.10 -8.10 22.59
CA SER A 359 10.00 -8.93 23.07
C SER A 359 9.09 -9.28 21.90
N VAL A 360 8.86 -10.56 21.66
CA VAL A 360 8.01 -11.05 20.57
C VAL A 360 6.94 -11.99 21.09
N LYS A 361 5.78 -11.99 20.46
CA LYS A 361 4.79 -13.05 20.60
C LYS A 361 5.08 -14.13 19.57
N ARG A 362 5.20 -15.38 20.02
CA ARG A 362 5.42 -16.58 19.20
C ARG A 362 4.54 -17.70 19.71
N GLY A 363 3.63 -18.20 18.87
CA GLY A 363 2.78 -19.33 19.24
C GLY A 363 1.92 -19.08 20.49
N GLY A 364 1.55 -17.82 20.74
CA GLY A 364 0.78 -17.41 21.91
C GLY A 364 1.60 -17.00 23.14
N GLU A 365 2.90 -17.31 23.19
CA GLU A 365 3.79 -16.96 24.30
C GLU A 365 4.64 -15.74 23.98
N THR A 366 5.00 -14.97 25.00
CA THR A 366 5.95 -13.85 24.86
C THR A 366 7.36 -14.33 25.14
N VAL A 367 8.25 -14.18 24.16
CA VAL A 367 9.66 -14.56 24.20
C VAL A 367 10.51 -13.29 24.08
N GLU A 368 11.55 -13.16 24.89
CA GLU A 368 12.55 -12.11 24.72
C GLU A 368 13.74 -12.62 23.91
N ILE A 369 14.12 -11.87 22.88
CA ILE A 369 15.20 -12.20 21.96
C ILE A 369 16.25 -11.10 22.04
N LYS A 370 17.50 -11.47 22.29
CA LYS A 370 18.63 -10.55 22.37
C LYS A 370 19.39 -10.55 21.05
N VAL A 371 19.30 -9.45 20.32
CA VAL A 371 19.94 -9.30 19.00
C VAL A 371 21.12 -8.34 19.11
N GLU A 372 22.31 -8.78 18.75
CA GLU A 372 23.46 -7.89 18.62
C GLU A 372 23.32 -7.03 17.36
N TRP A 373 23.48 -5.72 17.53
CA TRP A 373 23.40 -4.75 16.45
C TRP A 373 24.73 -4.71 15.70
N ALA A 374 24.75 -5.15 14.44
CA ALA A 374 25.97 -5.26 13.64
C ALA A 374 26.54 -3.89 13.18
N GLY A 375 25.83 -2.78 13.43
CA GLY A 375 26.15 -1.47 12.85
C GLY A 375 25.42 -1.22 11.53
N LYS A 376 25.57 0.00 10.98
CA LYS A 376 25.05 0.36 9.66
C LYS A 376 25.84 -0.31 8.55
#